data_AF-A0AAU1Y879-F1
#
_entry.id   AF-A0AAU1Y879-F1
#
_cell.length_a   1.000
_cell.length_b   1.000
_cell.length_c   1.000
_cell.angle_alpha   90.00
_cell.angle_beta   90.00
_cell.angle_gamma   90.00
#
_symmetry.space_group_name_H-M   'P 1'
#
loop_
_entity.id
_entity.type
_entity.pdbx_description
1 polymer ?
#
loop_
_entity_poly.entity_id
_entity_poly.type
_entity_poly.pdbx_seq_one_letter_code
_entity_poly.pdbx_strand_id
1 'polypeptide(L)'
;MTRLDNVVAPFARPAQPTPTHRRGSTLPPHRLPPLPGQVAIPEQARTPGPSALEEFNHAPADLARQTLLTCLRSLRWAHRLTDHRPYPDLDALLAASDEAAYDLTAADLAEALAGEVLPTLPDDTYGVAHTALNAAHAAYEARFGHVFVISLDTSHPDELLDRTLEGIRSRLGNDPEEERVVVAEELRHLAAERLTGHLGGAGNRTIF
;
A
#
# COMPACT_ATOMS: atom_id res chain seq x y z
N MET A 1 49.35 -22.70 -40.99
CA MET A 1 50.26 -22.17 -39.94
C MET A 1 49.37 -21.70 -38.79
N THR A 2 49.03 -22.60 -37.86
CA THR A 2 49.57 -22.67 -36.47
C THR A 2 48.73 -21.78 -35.53
N ARG A 3 47.70 -22.30 -34.85
CA ARG A 3 47.67 -23.06 -33.57
C ARG A 3 47.89 -22.15 -32.35
N LEU A 4 46.91 -22.06 -31.44
CA LEU A 4 47.04 -22.45 -30.03
C LEU A 4 45.71 -22.33 -29.27
N ASP A 5 45.17 -23.51 -28.97
CA ASP A 5 44.18 -23.81 -27.94
C ASP A 5 44.71 -23.46 -26.55
N ASN A 6 43.82 -23.06 -25.62
CA ASN A 6 44.08 -23.30 -24.21
C ASN A 6 42.78 -23.59 -23.46
N VAL A 7 42.51 -24.89 -23.30
CA VAL A 7 41.53 -25.49 -22.39
C VAL A 7 42.32 -26.02 -21.19
N VAL A 8 41.95 -25.64 -19.97
CA VAL A 8 42.38 -26.34 -18.75
C VAL A 8 41.16 -26.57 -17.86
N ALA A 9 40.86 -27.85 -17.66
CA ALA A 9 39.87 -28.42 -16.74
C ALA A 9 40.57 -28.83 -15.41
N PRO A 10 39.86 -29.36 -14.40
CA PRO A 10 40.10 -29.08 -12.98
C PRO A 10 41.00 -30.10 -12.26
N PHE A 11 41.64 -29.66 -11.16
CA PHE A 11 42.41 -30.54 -10.28
C PHE A 11 41.71 -30.79 -8.93
N ALA A 12 41.72 -32.06 -8.55
CA ALA A 12 41.00 -32.68 -7.44
C ALA A 12 41.68 -32.52 -6.06
N ARG A 13 40.86 -32.72 -5.01
CA ARG A 13 41.21 -32.79 -3.57
C ARG A 13 42.15 -33.96 -3.20
N PRO A 14 42.98 -33.79 -2.16
CA PRO A 14 43.41 -34.88 -1.29
C PRO A 14 42.70 -34.87 0.10
N ALA A 15 42.65 -36.05 0.72
CA ALA A 15 41.91 -36.40 1.95
C ALA A 15 42.68 -36.12 3.27
N GLN A 16 41.92 -36.10 4.38
CA GLN A 16 42.30 -35.82 5.78
C GLN A 16 43.15 -36.91 6.46
N PRO A 17 43.74 -36.58 7.63
CA PRO A 17 43.72 -37.47 8.80
C PRO A 17 43.06 -36.86 10.05
N THR A 18 42.41 -37.73 10.81
CA THR A 18 41.65 -37.53 12.06
C THR A 18 42.54 -37.40 13.30
N PRO A 19 42.13 -36.61 14.31
CA PRO A 19 42.55 -36.81 15.69
C PRO A 19 41.39 -37.27 16.58
N THR A 20 41.50 -38.50 17.07
CA THR A 20 40.81 -39.02 18.24
C THR A 20 41.35 -38.36 19.50
N HIS A 21 40.53 -37.83 20.41
CA HIS A 21 40.75 -38.03 21.86
C HIS A 21 39.53 -37.66 22.75
N ARG A 22 39.11 -38.69 23.49
CA ARG A 22 38.53 -38.79 24.84
C ARG A 22 37.42 -37.83 25.33
N ARG A 23 36.30 -38.49 25.68
CA ARG A 23 35.27 -38.06 26.63
C ARG A 23 35.86 -37.72 28.00
N GLY A 24 35.46 -36.58 28.55
CA GLY A 24 35.39 -36.29 29.98
C GLY A 24 33.96 -35.88 30.32
N SER A 25 33.33 -36.61 31.23
CA SER A 25 31.98 -36.38 31.76
C SER A 25 32.11 -35.66 33.10
N THR A 26 31.35 -34.59 33.34
CA THR A 26 31.03 -33.88 34.62
C THR A 26 30.45 -32.50 34.23
N LEU A 27 29.39 -31.90 34.75
CA LEU A 27 28.37 -32.07 35.80
C LEU A 27 27.17 -31.19 35.34
N PRO A 28 25.93 -31.40 35.82
CA PRO A 28 24.76 -30.61 35.41
C PRO A 28 24.85 -29.15 35.90
N PRO A 29 24.23 -28.17 35.19
CA PRO A 29 24.13 -26.81 35.71
C PRO A 29 23.20 -26.83 36.93
N HIS A 30 23.75 -26.52 38.09
CA HIS A 30 22.96 -26.21 39.27
C HIS A 30 22.09 -24.97 38.96
N ARG A 31 20.78 -25.20 38.86
CA ARG A 31 19.75 -24.16 38.81
C ARG A 31 19.75 -23.48 40.19
N LEU A 32 20.26 -22.25 40.26
CA LEU A 32 20.13 -21.42 41.47
C LEU A 32 18.62 -21.18 41.73
N PRO A 33 18.12 -21.32 42.97
CA PRO A 33 16.76 -20.93 43.30
C PRO A 33 16.62 -19.39 43.22
N PRO A 34 15.49 -18.86 42.73
CA PRO A 34 15.26 -17.43 42.69
C PRO A 34 15.12 -16.90 44.12
N LEU A 35 15.86 -15.83 44.44
CA LEU A 35 15.74 -15.11 45.70
C LEU A 35 14.35 -14.47 45.80
N PRO A 36 13.61 -14.63 46.91
CA PRO A 36 12.37 -13.90 47.13
C PRO A 36 12.71 -12.42 47.41
N GLY A 37 12.37 -11.52 46.50
CA GLY A 37 12.56 -10.07 46.74
C GLY A 37 12.82 -9.20 45.53
N GLN A 38 12.90 -9.72 44.30
CA GLN A 38 12.83 -8.86 43.12
C GLN A 38 11.38 -8.39 42.93
N VAL A 39 11.10 -7.20 43.47
CA VAL A 39 9.96 -6.39 43.05
C VAL A 39 10.11 -6.21 41.55
N ALA A 40 9.23 -6.84 40.77
CA ALA A 40 9.09 -6.56 39.36
C ALA A 40 8.87 -5.06 39.24
N ILE A 41 9.80 -4.35 38.60
CA ILE A 41 9.53 -3.01 38.10
C ILE A 41 8.29 -3.19 37.22
N PRO A 42 7.17 -2.49 37.49
CA PRO A 42 6.02 -2.61 36.63
C PRO A 42 6.51 -2.26 35.23
N GLU A 43 6.41 -3.22 34.32
CA GLU A 43 6.50 -3.03 32.89
C GLU A 43 5.71 -1.76 32.62
N GLN A 44 6.42 -0.67 32.30
CA GLN A 44 5.81 0.63 32.07
C GLN A 44 4.74 0.37 31.03
N ALA A 45 3.49 0.34 31.48
CA ALA A 45 2.33 0.31 30.63
C ALA A 45 2.53 1.54 29.76
N ARG A 46 3.03 1.32 28.53
CA ARG A 46 3.04 2.33 27.49
C ARG A 46 1.60 2.75 27.42
N THR A 47 1.30 3.93 27.94
CA THR A 47 0.02 4.58 27.67
C THR A 47 -0.07 4.52 26.16
N PRO A 48 -1.09 3.84 25.58
CA PRO A 48 -1.22 3.87 24.15
C PRO A 48 -1.25 5.34 23.76
N GLY A 49 -0.35 5.73 22.86
CA GLY A 49 -0.36 7.09 22.32
C GLY A 49 -1.75 7.38 21.73
N PRO A 50 -2.06 8.65 21.47
CA PRO A 50 -3.30 8.98 20.78
C PRO A 50 -3.43 8.11 19.52
N SER A 51 -4.62 7.56 19.28
CA SER A 51 -4.90 6.86 18.04
C SER A 51 -4.65 7.80 16.84
N ALA A 52 -4.35 7.25 15.66
CA ALA A 52 -4.15 8.08 14.47
C ALA A 52 -5.37 8.99 14.18
N LEU A 53 -6.58 8.56 14.55
CA LEU A 53 -7.80 9.38 14.46
C LEU A 53 -7.80 10.52 15.47
N GLU A 54 -7.38 10.29 16.72
CA GLU A 54 -7.23 11.37 17.72
C GLU A 54 -6.17 12.38 17.29
N GLU A 55 -5.04 11.91 16.75
CA GLU A 55 -4.01 12.78 16.16
C GLU A 55 -4.58 13.61 15.01
N PHE A 56 -5.33 12.99 14.10
CA PHE A 56 -6.01 13.66 13.00
C PHE A 56 -7.03 14.70 13.48
N ASN A 57 -7.83 14.40 14.52
CA ASN A 57 -8.81 15.31 15.09
C ASN A 57 -8.18 16.57 15.71
N HIS A 58 -6.98 16.44 16.29
CA HIS A 58 -6.28 17.55 16.94
C HIS A 58 -5.22 18.24 16.05
N ALA A 59 -4.91 17.69 14.88
CA ALA A 59 -3.93 18.26 13.97
C ALA A 59 -4.33 19.68 13.50
N PRO A 60 -3.35 20.58 13.27
CA PRO A 60 -3.57 21.83 12.55
C PRO A 60 -4.32 21.59 11.22
N ALA A 61 -5.24 22.49 10.88
CA ALA A 61 -6.11 22.32 9.72
C ALA A 61 -5.33 22.12 8.40
N ASP A 62 -4.19 22.78 8.23
CA ASP A 62 -3.34 22.60 7.04
C ASP A 62 -2.73 21.20 6.95
N LEU A 63 -2.30 20.63 8.08
CA LEU A 63 -1.73 19.27 8.11
C LEU A 63 -2.81 18.22 7.85
N ALA A 64 -3.98 18.37 8.47
CA ALA A 64 -5.13 17.49 8.21
C ALA A 64 -5.53 17.52 6.73
N ARG A 65 -5.61 18.71 6.12
CA ARG A 65 -5.87 18.85 4.68
C ARG A 65 -4.83 18.16 3.82
N GLN A 66 -3.54 18.32 4.14
CA GLN A 66 -2.46 17.67 3.38
C GLN A 66 -2.58 16.15 3.44
N THR A 67 -2.86 15.58 4.62
CA THR A 67 -3.15 14.15 4.77
C THR A 67 -4.36 13.71 3.95
N LEU A 68 -5.45 14.49 3.98
CA LEU A 68 -6.65 14.18 3.20
C LEU A 68 -6.37 14.22 1.69
N LEU A 69 -5.57 15.17 1.21
CA LEU A 69 -5.19 15.28 -0.19
C LEU A 69 -4.33 14.10 -0.69
N THR A 70 -3.70 13.31 0.18
CA THR A 70 -3.07 12.04 -0.23
C THR A 70 -4.10 10.93 -0.43
N CYS A 71 -5.29 11.06 0.17
CA CYS A 71 -6.38 10.10 0.04
C CYS A 71 -7.25 10.40 -1.18
N LEU A 72 -7.70 11.65 -1.32
CA LEU A 72 -8.43 12.12 -2.48
C LEU A 72 -7.96 13.53 -2.84
N ARG A 73 -7.50 13.71 -4.08
CA ARG A 73 -6.85 14.95 -4.55
C ARG A 73 -7.85 16.07 -4.88
N SER A 74 -8.94 16.16 -4.11
CA SER A 74 -9.93 17.22 -4.20
C SER A 74 -9.82 18.17 -3.00
N LEU A 75 -9.62 19.46 -3.28
CA LEU A 75 -9.54 20.49 -2.25
C LEU A 75 -10.87 20.65 -1.51
N ARG A 76 -11.99 20.67 -2.24
CA ARG A 76 -13.34 20.79 -1.66
C ARG A 76 -13.62 19.68 -0.65
N TRP A 77 -13.32 18.44 -1.02
CA TRP A 77 -13.47 17.28 -0.15
C TRP A 77 -12.59 17.40 1.10
N ALA A 78 -11.29 17.69 0.93
CA ALA A 78 -10.35 17.80 2.04
C ALA A 78 -10.72 18.93 3.02
N HIS A 79 -11.19 20.07 2.50
CA HIS A 79 -11.72 21.16 3.33
C HIS A 79 -12.93 20.72 4.15
N ARG A 80 -13.92 20.09 3.50
CA ARG A 80 -15.14 19.64 4.18
C ARG A 80 -14.81 18.70 5.33
N LEU A 81 -13.95 17.70 5.13
CA LEU A 81 -13.60 16.77 6.20
C LEU A 81 -12.82 17.46 7.32
N THR A 82 -11.92 18.38 6.98
CA THR A 82 -11.15 19.13 7.98
C THR A 82 -12.03 19.98 8.88
N ASP A 83 -13.06 20.63 8.30
CA ASP A 83 -13.93 21.58 8.97
C ASP A 83 -14.99 20.90 9.87
N HIS A 84 -15.29 19.61 9.64
CA HIS A 84 -16.27 18.84 10.42
C HIS A 84 -15.65 18.02 11.56
N ARG A 85 -14.34 18.12 11.77
CA ARG A 85 -13.69 17.52 12.94
C ARG A 85 -14.24 18.14 14.24
N PRO A 86 -14.30 17.38 15.35
CA PRO A 86 -13.76 16.03 15.53
C PRO A 86 -14.73 14.92 15.11
N TYR A 87 -14.18 13.81 14.63
CA TYR A 87 -14.91 12.57 14.38
C TYR A 87 -14.83 11.62 15.58
N PRO A 88 -15.94 11.00 16.02
CA PRO A 88 -15.93 10.12 17.20
C PRO A 88 -15.23 8.78 16.96
N ASP A 89 -15.28 8.26 15.74
CA ASP A 89 -14.69 6.99 15.33
C ASP A 89 -14.39 6.99 13.81
N LEU A 90 -13.75 5.92 13.33
CA LEU A 90 -13.38 5.78 11.92
C LEU A 90 -14.63 5.67 11.02
N ASP A 91 -15.68 4.98 11.48
CA ASP A 91 -16.91 4.80 10.71
C ASP A 91 -17.61 6.15 10.44
N ALA A 92 -17.63 7.04 11.43
CA ALA A 92 -18.16 8.40 11.26
C ALA A 92 -17.32 9.24 10.28
N LEU A 93 -16.00 9.08 10.27
CA LEU A 93 -15.13 9.72 9.29
C LEU A 93 -15.35 9.16 7.88
N LEU A 94 -15.48 7.84 7.72
CA LEU A 94 -15.74 7.19 6.44
C LEU A 94 -17.13 7.57 5.89
N ALA A 95 -18.15 7.66 6.74
CA ALA A 95 -19.46 8.16 6.35
C ALA A 95 -19.40 9.64 5.89
N ALA A 96 -18.67 10.49 6.61
CA ALA A 96 -18.47 11.88 6.18
C ALA A 96 -17.66 12.00 4.89
N SER A 97 -16.68 11.12 4.69
CA SER A 97 -15.91 10.98 3.45
C SER A 97 -16.81 10.65 2.27
N ASP A 98 -17.68 9.64 2.46
CA ASP A 98 -18.62 9.15 1.44
C ASP A 98 -19.58 10.25 0.99
N GLU A 99 -20.24 10.90 1.95
CA GLU A 99 -21.15 12.03 1.70
C GLU A 99 -20.43 13.21 1.01
N ALA A 100 -19.20 13.53 1.45
CA ALA A 100 -18.42 14.59 0.83
C ALA A 100 -18.00 14.26 -0.61
N ALA A 101 -17.71 12.99 -0.90
CA ALA A 101 -17.34 12.51 -2.23
C ALA A 101 -18.56 12.45 -3.16
N TYR A 102 -19.73 12.07 -2.64
CA TYR A 102 -20.99 12.09 -3.38
C TYR A 102 -21.37 13.50 -3.86
N ASP A 103 -21.08 14.51 -3.04
CA ASP A 103 -21.36 15.93 -3.35
C ASP A 103 -20.31 16.60 -4.27
N LEU A 104 -19.38 15.85 -4.87
CA LEU A 104 -18.38 16.40 -5.77
C LEU A 104 -19.01 16.85 -7.09
N THR A 105 -18.64 18.06 -7.52
CA THR A 105 -19.01 18.54 -8.84
C THR A 105 -18.12 17.90 -9.92
N ALA A 106 -18.53 18.01 -11.18
CA ALA A 106 -17.69 17.58 -12.30
C ALA A 106 -16.29 18.25 -12.30
N ALA A 107 -16.18 19.48 -11.80
CA ALA A 107 -14.91 20.19 -11.70
C ALA A 107 -14.03 19.61 -10.57
N ASP A 108 -14.62 19.30 -9.42
CA ASP A 108 -13.89 18.70 -8.30
C ASP A 108 -13.41 17.28 -8.66
N LEU A 109 -14.24 16.53 -9.40
CA LEU A 109 -13.88 15.21 -9.93
C LEU A 109 -12.70 15.31 -10.90
N ALA A 110 -12.74 16.27 -11.84
CA ALA A 110 -11.66 16.50 -12.78
C ALA A 110 -10.36 16.93 -12.07
N GLU A 111 -10.44 17.76 -11.02
CA GLU A 111 -9.30 18.11 -10.17
C GLU A 111 -8.68 16.86 -9.54
N ALA A 112 -9.51 16.01 -8.91
CA ALA A 112 -9.05 14.79 -8.27
C ALA A 112 -8.33 13.87 -9.28
N LEU A 113 -8.95 13.65 -10.45
CA LEU A 113 -8.42 12.79 -11.50
C LEU A 113 -7.14 13.33 -12.15
N ALA A 114 -7.05 14.64 -12.39
CA ALA A 114 -5.82 15.26 -12.88
C ALA A 114 -4.67 15.13 -11.90
N GLY A 115 -5.00 15.00 -10.62
CA GLY A 115 -4.05 14.67 -9.59
C GLY A 115 -3.60 13.21 -9.65
N GLU A 116 -4.46 12.24 -9.97
CA GLU A 116 -4.16 10.80 -9.80
C GLU A 116 -2.94 10.32 -10.63
N VAL A 117 -2.28 9.29 -10.13
CA VAL A 117 -1.10 8.69 -10.78
C VAL A 117 -1.33 7.20 -10.94
N LEU A 118 -1.03 6.69 -12.13
CA LEU A 118 -1.06 5.26 -12.40
C LEU A 118 -0.07 4.53 -11.47
N PRO A 119 -0.46 3.39 -10.85
CA PRO A 119 0.50 2.56 -10.13
C PRO A 119 1.63 2.12 -11.08
N THR A 120 2.87 2.23 -10.61
CA THR A 120 4.05 1.91 -11.42
C THR A 120 4.35 0.44 -11.25
N LEU A 121 3.94 -0.41 -12.19
CA LEU A 121 4.22 -1.83 -12.06
C LEU A 121 5.73 -2.12 -12.04
N PRO A 122 6.21 -3.03 -11.18
CA PRO A 122 7.62 -3.42 -11.12
C PRO A 122 8.13 -3.91 -12.49
N ASP A 123 9.29 -3.43 -12.91
CA ASP A 123 9.95 -3.72 -14.21
C ASP A 123 10.13 -5.23 -14.47
N ASP A 124 10.17 -6.03 -13.40
CA ASP A 124 10.39 -7.47 -13.38
C ASP A 124 9.16 -8.28 -13.88
N THR A 125 8.03 -7.59 -14.14
CA THR A 125 6.75 -8.20 -14.49
C THR A 125 6.51 -8.17 -16.01
N TYR A 126 6.83 -9.28 -16.69
CA TYR A 126 6.37 -9.63 -18.05
C TYR A 126 6.30 -8.47 -19.08
N GLY A 127 7.42 -8.11 -19.71
CA GLY A 127 7.53 -6.94 -20.60
C GLY A 127 6.46 -6.77 -21.69
N VAL A 128 5.88 -7.86 -22.24
CA VAL A 128 4.77 -7.77 -23.21
C VAL A 128 3.43 -7.45 -22.53
N ALA A 129 3.14 -8.08 -21.39
CA ALA A 129 1.94 -7.78 -20.61
C ALA A 129 1.98 -6.34 -20.08
N HIS A 130 3.16 -5.88 -19.67
CA HIS A 130 3.40 -4.49 -19.26
C HIS A 130 3.14 -3.50 -20.41
N THR A 131 3.66 -3.79 -21.61
CA THR A 131 3.43 -2.95 -22.79
C THR A 131 1.95 -2.90 -23.18
N ALA A 132 1.26 -4.04 -23.17
CA ALA A 132 -0.16 -4.12 -23.50
C ALA A 132 -1.03 -3.35 -22.50
N LEU A 133 -0.72 -3.44 -21.21
CA LEU A 133 -1.42 -2.71 -20.16
C LEU A 133 -1.19 -1.19 -20.27
N ASN A 134 0.05 -0.75 -20.50
CA ASN A 134 0.35 0.67 -20.75
C ASN A 134 -0.37 1.19 -22.00
N ALA A 135 -0.47 0.40 -23.06
CA ALA A 135 -1.25 0.77 -24.25
C ALA A 135 -2.75 0.88 -23.94
N ALA A 136 -3.28 0.00 -23.08
CA ALA A 136 -4.68 0.05 -22.65
C ALA A 136 -4.97 1.31 -21.81
N HIS A 137 -4.08 1.67 -20.89
CA HIS A 137 -4.16 2.92 -20.14
C HIS A 137 -4.08 4.15 -21.05
N ALA A 138 -3.12 4.17 -21.99
CA ALA A 138 -2.99 5.27 -22.95
C ALA A 138 -4.24 5.42 -23.84
N ALA A 139 -4.85 4.31 -24.25
CA ALA A 139 -6.11 4.34 -25.01
C ALA A 139 -7.27 4.89 -24.17
N TYR A 140 -7.33 4.54 -22.89
CA TYR A 140 -8.32 5.06 -21.94
C TYR A 140 -8.14 6.57 -21.74
N GLU A 141 -6.92 7.01 -21.43
CA GLU A 141 -6.59 8.44 -21.26
C GLU A 141 -6.88 9.26 -22.52
N ALA A 142 -6.55 8.75 -23.70
CA ALA A 142 -6.84 9.42 -24.96
C ALA A 142 -8.35 9.59 -25.22
N ARG A 143 -9.18 8.68 -24.72
CA ARG A 143 -10.64 8.72 -24.89
C ARG A 143 -11.31 9.63 -23.86
N PHE A 144 -10.94 9.53 -22.59
CA PHE A 144 -11.66 10.17 -21.49
C PHE A 144 -10.95 11.41 -20.92
N GLY A 145 -9.68 11.63 -21.27
CA GLY A 145 -8.90 12.80 -20.86
C GLY A 145 -8.38 12.74 -19.43
N HIS A 146 -8.42 11.57 -18.78
CA HIS A 146 -7.91 11.33 -17.44
C HIS A 146 -7.42 9.89 -17.27
N VAL A 147 -6.61 9.67 -16.23
CA VAL A 147 -6.07 8.34 -15.91
C VAL A 147 -7.18 7.35 -15.56
N PHE A 148 -6.92 6.06 -15.79
CA PHE A 148 -7.81 5.00 -15.33
C PHE A 148 -7.70 4.84 -13.82
N VAL A 149 -8.84 4.79 -13.13
CA VAL A 149 -8.92 4.54 -11.69
C VAL A 149 -9.91 3.40 -11.42
N ILE A 150 -9.55 2.51 -10.51
CA ILE A 150 -10.38 1.40 -10.06
C ILE A 150 -10.04 1.09 -8.60
N SER A 151 -11.07 0.86 -7.79
CA SER A 151 -10.95 0.32 -6.44
C SER A 151 -10.84 -1.20 -6.50
N LEU A 152 -9.91 -1.75 -5.73
CA LEU A 152 -9.61 -3.18 -5.74
C LEU A 152 -9.60 -3.78 -4.32
N ASP A 153 -10.11 -3.08 -3.30
CA ASP A 153 -10.19 -3.55 -1.90
C ASP A 153 -10.75 -4.97 -1.73
N THR A 154 -11.73 -5.34 -2.55
CA THR A 154 -12.41 -6.64 -2.50
C THR A 154 -11.73 -7.72 -3.35
N SER A 155 -10.68 -7.38 -4.09
CA SER A 155 -10.01 -8.28 -5.04
C SER A 155 -8.87 -9.05 -4.37
N HIS A 156 -8.72 -10.33 -4.72
CA HIS A 156 -7.56 -11.11 -4.28
C HIS A 156 -6.28 -10.58 -4.98
N PRO A 157 -5.10 -10.59 -4.33
CA PRO A 157 -3.85 -10.14 -4.93
C PRO A 157 -3.52 -10.77 -6.29
N ASP A 158 -3.85 -12.05 -6.46
CA ASP A 158 -3.63 -12.78 -7.71
C ASP A 158 -4.59 -12.38 -8.84
N GLU A 159 -5.68 -11.69 -8.52
CA GLU A 159 -6.72 -11.26 -9.47
C GLU A 159 -6.60 -9.78 -9.86
N LEU A 160 -5.74 -9.00 -9.19
CA LEU A 160 -5.65 -7.54 -9.39
C LEU A 160 -5.40 -7.16 -10.85
N LEU A 161 -4.50 -7.88 -11.53
CA LEU A 161 -4.21 -7.63 -12.95
C LEU A 161 -5.42 -7.96 -13.84
N ASP A 162 -6.06 -9.10 -13.61
CA ASP A 162 -7.21 -9.55 -14.38
C ASP A 162 -8.40 -8.59 -14.21
N ARG A 163 -8.66 -8.16 -12.97
CA ARG A 163 -9.70 -7.18 -12.64
C ARG A 163 -9.40 -5.81 -13.25
N THR A 164 -8.15 -5.37 -13.23
CA THR A 164 -7.73 -4.13 -13.89
C THR A 164 -7.96 -4.20 -15.40
N LEU A 165 -7.52 -5.28 -16.05
CA LEU A 165 -7.70 -5.48 -17.50
C LEU A 165 -9.16 -5.64 -17.89
N GLU A 166 -9.97 -6.31 -17.09
CA GLU A 166 -11.41 -6.40 -17.26
C GLU A 166 -12.07 -5.02 -17.15
N GLY A 167 -11.72 -4.25 -16.10
CA GLY A 167 -12.21 -2.90 -15.88
C GLY A 167 -11.90 -1.96 -17.04
N ILE A 168 -10.65 -1.95 -17.53
CA ILE A 168 -10.27 -1.12 -18.69
C ILE A 168 -11.07 -1.53 -19.93
N ARG A 169 -11.16 -2.84 -20.22
CA ARG A 169 -11.86 -3.33 -21.42
C ARG A 169 -13.35 -3.02 -21.41
N SER A 170 -14.01 -3.19 -20.26
CA SER A 170 -15.45 -2.90 -20.15
C SER A 170 -15.72 -1.40 -20.26
N ARG A 171 -14.92 -0.58 -19.57
CA ARG A 171 -15.13 0.88 -19.48
C ARG A 171 -14.67 1.65 -20.71
N LEU A 172 -13.73 1.12 -21.49
CA LEU A 172 -13.40 1.66 -22.81
C LEU A 172 -14.59 1.71 -23.77
N GLY A 173 -15.68 0.97 -23.53
CA GLY A 173 -16.90 1.04 -24.33
C GLY A 173 -17.85 2.17 -23.95
N ASN A 174 -17.75 2.70 -22.73
CA ASN A 174 -18.74 3.59 -22.12
C ASN A 174 -18.83 4.95 -22.83
N ASP A 175 -20.02 5.56 -22.82
CA ASP A 175 -20.14 6.98 -23.13
C ASP A 175 -19.41 7.83 -22.06
N PRO A 176 -18.79 8.97 -22.39
CA PRO A 176 -18.10 9.80 -21.40
C PRO A 176 -18.98 10.22 -20.22
N GLU A 177 -20.30 10.35 -20.40
CA GLU A 177 -21.18 10.69 -19.28
C GLU A 177 -21.40 9.54 -18.31
N GLU A 178 -21.55 8.32 -18.82
CA GLU A 178 -21.65 7.10 -18.03
C GLU A 178 -20.34 6.82 -17.30
N GLU A 179 -19.22 6.96 -18.01
CA GLU A 179 -17.90 6.71 -17.45
C GLU A 179 -17.60 7.64 -16.28
N ARG A 180 -18.02 8.90 -16.35
CA ARG A 180 -17.86 9.85 -15.26
C ARG A 180 -18.53 9.40 -13.97
N VAL A 181 -19.71 8.76 -14.06
CA VAL A 181 -20.43 8.22 -12.90
C VAL A 181 -19.65 7.06 -12.30
N VAL A 182 -19.14 6.16 -13.15
CA VAL A 182 -18.31 5.02 -12.70
C VAL A 182 -17.04 5.54 -12.01
N VAL A 183 -16.35 6.50 -12.62
CA VAL A 183 -15.10 7.06 -12.08
C VAL A 183 -15.30 7.77 -10.74
N ALA A 184 -16.42 8.49 -10.58
CA ALA A 184 -16.76 9.12 -9.30
C ALA A 184 -16.94 8.07 -8.20
N GLU A 185 -17.58 6.94 -8.53
CA GLU A 185 -17.74 5.81 -7.62
C GLU A 185 -16.42 5.15 -7.24
N GLU A 186 -15.54 4.89 -8.22
CA GLU A 186 -14.22 4.33 -7.96
C GLU A 186 -13.36 5.25 -7.08
N LEU A 187 -13.43 6.57 -7.29
CA LEU A 187 -12.72 7.53 -6.43
C LEU A 187 -13.27 7.57 -5.00
N ARG A 188 -14.58 7.39 -4.82
CA ARG A 188 -15.22 7.30 -3.50
C ARG A 188 -14.70 6.11 -2.72
N HIS A 189 -14.62 4.94 -3.35
CA HIS A 189 -14.05 3.74 -2.75
C HIS A 189 -12.54 3.90 -2.46
N LEU A 190 -11.76 4.39 -3.43
CA LEU A 190 -10.32 4.65 -3.23
C LEU A 190 -10.06 5.62 -2.07
N ALA A 191 -10.88 6.64 -1.90
CA ALA A 191 -10.77 7.57 -0.78
C ALA A 191 -10.96 6.86 0.57
N ALA A 192 -11.98 5.99 0.69
CA ALA A 192 -12.24 5.21 1.89
C ALA A 192 -11.12 4.20 2.20
N GLU A 193 -10.61 3.50 1.18
CA GLU A 193 -9.47 2.59 1.30
C GLU A 193 -8.24 3.33 1.84
N ARG A 194 -7.89 4.46 1.21
CA ARG A 194 -6.71 5.26 1.57
C ARG A 194 -6.83 5.87 2.97
N LEU A 195 -8.02 6.33 3.36
CA LEU A 195 -8.29 6.82 4.73
C LEU A 195 -8.11 5.70 5.77
N THR A 196 -8.67 4.53 5.50
CA THR A 196 -8.53 3.36 6.38
C THR A 196 -7.07 2.94 6.52
N GLY A 197 -6.31 2.94 5.41
CA GLY A 197 -4.87 2.66 5.44
C GLY A 197 -4.08 3.69 6.26
N HIS A 198 -4.39 4.98 6.11
CA HIS A 198 -3.67 6.05 6.82
C HIS A 198 -3.97 6.08 8.32
N LEU A 199 -5.21 5.77 8.73
CA LEU A 199 -5.67 5.93 10.12
C LEU A 199 -5.82 4.61 10.89
N GLY A 200 -5.80 3.46 10.20
CA GLY A 200 -5.90 2.12 10.77
C GLY A 200 -4.58 1.55 11.33
N GLY A 201 -3.47 2.28 11.24
CA GLY A 201 -2.20 1.88 11.86
C GLY A 201 -1.43 0.73 11.17
N ALA A 202 -1.78 0.36 9.93
CA ALA A 202 -1.02 -0.61 9.16
C ALA A 202 0.07 0.09 8.35
N GLY A 203 1.32 -0.28 8.63
CA GLY A 203 2.51 0.32 8.06
C GLY A 203 2.47 0.41 6.54
N ASN A 204 2.89 1.57 6.06
CA ASN A 204 3.43 1.82 4.74
C ASN A 204 4.27 0.61 4.26
N ARG A 205 3.65 -0.27 3.47
CA ARG A 205 4.33 -1.23 2.61
C ARG A 205 3.53 -1.35 1.32
N THR A 206 4.01 -0.56 0.36
CA THR A 206 4.01 -0.88 -1.07
C THR A 206 2.68 -0.76 -1.78
N ILE A 207 2.40 0.45 -2.26
CA ILE A 207 1.83 0.59 -3.60
C ILE A 207 2.87 -0.01 -4.55
N PHE A 208 2.45 -1.00 -5.34
CA PHE A 208 3.27 -1.67 -6.35
C PHE A 208 3.80 -0.68 -7.37
#